data_AF-A0A6I3SNR2-F1
#
_entry.id   AF-A0A6I3SNR2-F1
#
_cell.length_a   1.000
_cell.length_b   1.000
_cell.length_c   1.000
_cell.angle_alpha   90.00
_cell.angle_beta   90.00
_cell.angle_gamma   90.00
#
_symmetry.space_group_name_H-M   'P 1'
#
loop_
_entity.id
_entity.type
_entity.pdbx_description
1 polymer ?
#
loop_
_entity_poly.entity_id
_entity_poly.type
_entity_poly.pdbx_seq_one_letter_code
_entity_poly.pdbx_strand_id
1 'polypeptide(L)'
;MVNVPKKLLALIMSTSMFCSVTSIALANTPDNQPARSVVQPLSAVACCVEVTTKDDVDPIVPIGSTLQLVATVTDANGDEIKKPRLSWKSKNSKVATVAKNGLVKAISAGETTITVTCGKVSSEIVVQVKDPYAIDSLEIQEPEDGTELNVNQTITLSVLAYDEDGNEVDLSKSKKKVAWTSSDANVAAVDARGNVKAKRAGDVTITAKIDDVSNTLDLTVVDPNSSSTVEELEIEEPEDGTELEPKQTVYLHVIAYDENGDEIDLSGTNQKVTWSTSNPSVATVDSNGKVTTKSVGDVTITAKIGNVTATLDLIVSNDDDSGVYV
;
A
#
# COMPACT_ATOMS: atom_id res chain seq x y z
N MET A 1 30.38 7.22 -9.06
CA MET A 1 31.45 6.79 -8.13
C MET A 1 31.56 7.83 -7.03
N VAL A 2 30.85 7.65 -5.93
CA VAL A 2 31.03 8.46 -4.72
C VAL A 2 31.36 7.48 -3.60
N ASN A 3 32.59 7.62 -3.11
CA ASN A 3 33.24 6.76 -2.15
C ASN A 3 32.91 7.31 -0.75
N VAL A 4 32.16 6.56 0.05
CA VAL A 4 31.92 6.86 1.47
C VAL A 4 32.63 5.79 2.31
N PRO A 5 33.49 6.15 3.26
CA PRO A 5 34.24 5.17 4.03
C PRO A 5 33.36 4.57 5.13
N LYS A 6 33.07 3.26 5.06
CA LYS A 6 32.51 2.50 6.18
C LYS A 6 33.57 2.31 7.26
N LYS A 7 33.43 3.04 8.35
CA LYS A 7 34.02 2.74 9.66
C LYS A 7 32.88 2.48 10.64
N LEU A 8 32.80 1.28 11.19
CA LEU A 8 32.50 1.14 12.62
C LEU A 8 33.16 -0.13 13.18
N LEU A 9 33.98 0.12 14.20
CA LEU A 9 34.81 -0.80 14.95
C LEU A 9 33.94 -1.78 15.77
N ALA A 10 34.21 -3.08 15.64
CA ALA A 10 33.96 -4.04 16.71
C ALA A 10 35.28 -4.27 17.45
N LEU A 11 35.53 -3.49 18.49
CA LEU A 11 36.66 -3.67 19.40
C LEU A 11 36.26 -4.73 20.44
N ILE A 12 36.64 -5.99 20.21
CA ILE A 12 36.50 -7.05 21.23
C ILE A 12 37.63 -6.87 22.24
N MET A 13 37.32 -6.31 23.41
CA MET A 13 38.25 -6.31 24.54
C MET A 13 38.38 -7.73 25.11
N SER A 14 39.48 -8.41 24.76
CA SER A 14 39.90 -9.63 25.45
C SER A 14 40.78 -9.25 26.65
N THR A 15 40.19 -9.19 27.84
CA THR A 15 40.97 -9.10 29.09
C THR A 15 41.43 -10.51 29.50
N SER A 16 42.67 -10.85 29.13
CA SER A 16 43.39 -12.01 29.65
C SER A 16 43.81 -11.76 31.11
N MET A 17 43.29 -12.55 32.05
CA MET A 17 43.69 -12.53 33.46
C MET A 17 44.55 -13.78 33.72
N PHE A 18 45.86 -13.60 33.93
CA PHE A 18 46.79 -14.67 34.24
C PHE A 18 46.49 -15.27 35.62
N CYS A 19 46.22 -16.57 35.69
CA CYS A 19 46.05 -17.31 36.94
C CYS A 19 47.33 -18.12 37.23
N SER A 20 48.05 -17.78 38.30
CA SER A 20 49.26 -18.48 38.76
C SER A 20 48.88 -19.78 39.48
N VAL A 21 49.47 -20.91 39.08
CA VAL A 21 49.37 -22.19 39.78
C VAL A 21 50.55 -22.38 40.71
N THR A 22 50.27 -22.57 42.01
CA THR A 22 51.24 -22.99 43.01
C THR A 22 51.32 -24.53 43.01
N SER A 23 52.46 -25.09 42.60
CA SER A 23 52.71 -26.54 42.67
C SER A 23 53.00 -26.96 44.11
N ILE A 24 52.19 -27.87 44.66
CA ILE A 24 52.48 -28.58 45.92
C ILE A 24 53.31 -29.81 45.58
N ALA A 25 54.55 -29.87 46.06
CA ALA A 25 55.39 -31.06 46.02
C ALA A 25 54.92 -32.07 47.08
N LEU A 26 54.70 -33.33 46.69
CA LEU A 26 54.45 -34.43 47.62
C LEU A 26 55.77 -34.94 48.24
N ALA A 27 55.72 -35.21 49.53
CA ALA A 27 56.81 -35.76 50.33
C ALA A 27 57.16 -37.21 49.95
N ASN A 28 58.46 -37.51 50.01
CA ASN A 28 59.03 -38.85 49.87
C ASN A 28 58.63 -39.77 51.03
N THR A 29 58.20 -40.99 50.71
CA THR A 29 58.33 -42.16 51.60
C THR A 29 59.02 -43.30 50.85
N PRO A 30 59.93 -44.06 51.49
CA PRO A 30 60.66 -45.13 50.83
C PRO A 30 59.85 -46.43 50.91
N ASP A 31 59.16 -46.78 49.82
CA ASP A 31 58.82 -48.18 49.58
C ASP A 31 58.91 -48.50 48.09
N ASN A 32 59.69 -49.54 47.78
CA ASN A 32 60.18 -49.86 46.46
C ASN A 32 59.22 -50.82 45.75
N GLN A 33 58.08 -50.28 45.31
CA GLN A 33 57.20 -50.87 44.31
C GLN A 33 57.08 -49.88 43.15
N PRO A 34 57.15 -50.29 41.86
CA PRO A 34 56.79 -49.40 40.78
C PRO A 34 55.29 -49.14 40.87
N ALA A 35 54.92 -48.07 41.58
CA ALA A 35 53.59 -47.52 41.52
C ALA A 35 53.33 -47.20 40.04
N ARG A 36 52.45 -47.97 39.42
CA ARG A 36 51.90 -47.64 38.11
C ARG A 36 51.13 -46.35 38.30
N SER A 37 51.83 -45.23 38.09
CA SER A 37 51.28 -43.89 38.18
C SER A 37 50.23 -43.78 37.09
N VAL A 38 48.97 -44.04 37.45
CA VAL A 38 47.83 -43.63 36.66
C VAL A 38 47.78 -42.12 36.83
N VAL A 39 48.52 -41.40 35.99
CA VAL A 39 48.33 -39.97 35.81
C VAL A 39 46.91 -39.83 35.26
N GLN A 40 45.93 -39.64 36.15
CA GLN A 40 44.63 -39.16 35.71
C GLN A 40 44.90 -37.81 35.04
N PRO A 41 44.45 -37.58 33.79
CA PRO A 41 44.66 -36.30 33.15
C PRO A 41 44.08 -35.23 34.07
N LEU A 42 44.92 -34.27 34.48
CA LEU A 42 44.48 -33.09 35.20
C LEU A 42 43.35 -32.47 34.36
N SER A 43 42.16 -32.35 34.92
CA SER A 43 41.04 -31.74 34.20
C SER A 43 41.46 -30.33 33.79
N ALA A 44 41.67 -30.11 32.49
CA ALA A 44 42.06 -28.80 31.97
C ALA A 44 41.01 -27.76 32.40
N VAL A 45 41.46 -26.71 33.07
CA VAL A 45 40.60 -25.63 33.54
C VAL A 45 40.52 -24.58 32.44
N ALA A 46 39.30 -24.25 32.01
CA ALA A 46 39.08 -23.22 31.00
C ALA A 46 39.60 -21.86 31.48
N CYS A 47 40.46 -21.25 30.68
CA CYS A 47 41.03 -19.92 30.93
C CYS A 47 40.47 -18.87 29.98
N CYS A 48 40.11 -19.26 28.75
CA CYS A 48 39.47 -18.39 27.78
C CYS A 48 38.31 -19.13 27.09
N VAL A 49 37.28 -18.38 26.72
CA VAL A 49 36.22 -18.84 25.81
C VAL A 49 35.97 -17.74 24.79
N GLU A 50 35.85 -18.14 23.53
CA GLU A 50 35.54 -17.26 22.41
C GLU A 50 34.34 -17.82 21.67
N VAL A 51 33.36 -16.98 21.36
CA VAL A 51 32.18 -17.35 20.58
C VAL A 51 32.24 -16.69 19.20
N THR A 52 31.98 -17.47 18.17
CA THR A 52 31.82 -17.00 16.79
C THR A 52 30.58 -17.62 16.16
N THR A 53 30.17 -17.12 15.00
CA THR A 53 29.21 -17.81 14.16
C THR A 53 29.94 -18.94 13.42
N LYS A 54 29.19 -20.00 13.09
CA LYS A 54 29.71 -21.01 12.19
C LYS A 54 29.98 -20.36 10.82
N ASP A 55 31.14 -20.65 10.24
CA ASP A 55 31.59 -20.15 8.94
C ASP A 55 31.79 -18.62 8.89
N ASP A 56 31.92 -17.96 10.05
CA ASP A 56 32.24 -16.52 10.20
C ASP A 56 31.28 -15.57 9.46
N VAL A 57 30.00 -15.92 9.46
CA VAL A 57 28.93 -15.07 8.92
C VAL A 57 28.50 -14.00 9.92
N ASP A 58 28.02 -12.86 9.42
CA ASP A 58 27.43 -11.83 10.30
C ASP A 58 26.29 -12.43 11.14
N PRO A 59 26.16 -12.07 12.44
CA PRO A 59 25.15 -12.62 13.33
C PRO A 59 23.76 -12.00 13.11
N ILE A 60 23.36 -11.83 11.85
CA ILE A 60 22.06 -11.31 11.40
C ILE A 60 21.23 -12.49 10.88
N VAL A 61 20.04 -12.69 11.44
CA VAL A 61 19.19 -13.86 11.12
C VAL A 61 17.72 -13.43 10.91
N PRO A 62 17.06 -13.86 9.81
CA PRO A 62 15.63 -13.60 9.65
C PRO A 62 14.77 -14.31 10.69
N ILE A 63 13.61 -13.74 11.06
CA ILE A 63 12.64 -14.39 11.94
C ILE A 63 12.32 -15.82 11.45
N GLY A 64 12.28 -16.77 12.39
CA GLY A 64 11.98 -18.18 12.10
C GLY A 64 13.18 -19.02 11.63
N SER A 65 14.25 -18.37 11.17
CA SER A 65 15.50 -19.03 10.77
C SER A 65 16.39 -19.37 11.98
N THR A 66 17.47 -20.09 11.71
CA THR A 66 18.45 -20.49 12.73
C THR A 66 19.86 -20.06 12.36
N LEU A 67 20.66 -19.77 13.39
CA LEU A 67 22.09 -19.44 13.28
C LEU A 67 22.87 -20.37 14.20
N GLN A 68 23.93 -21.02 13.70
CA GLN A 68 24.77 -21.89 14.52
C GLN A 68 25.93 -21.09 15.10
N LEU A 69 26.06 -21.08 16.43
CA LEU A 69 27.23 -20.54 17.13
C LEU A 69 28.25 -21.64 17.41
N VAL A 70 29.53 -21.28 17.39
CA VAL A 70 30.66 -22.14 17.74
C VAL A 70 31.41 -21.49 18.89
N ALA A 71 31.84 -22.29 19.87
CA ALA A 71 32.67 -21.79 20.96
C ALA A 71 34.01 -22.54 21.00
N THR A 72 35.09 -21.78 20.99
CA THR A 72 36.46 -22.28 21.18
C THR A 72 36.86 -22.00 22.62
N VAL A 73 37.37 -23.02 23.31
CA VAL A 73 37.77 -22.92 24.72
C VAL A 73 39.23 -23.33 24.85
N THR A 74 40.05 -22.50 25.47
CA THR A 74 41.46 -22.79 25.71
C THR A 74 41.80 -22.79 27.20
N ASP A 75 42.81 -23.56 27.58
CA ASP A 75 43.36 -23.58 28.93
C ASP A 75 44.37 -22.44 29.15
N ALA A 76 45.02 -22.42 30.32
CA ALA A 76 46.00 -21.38 30.68
C ALA A 76 47.29 -21.42 29.83
N ASN A 77 47.58 -22.54 29.16
CA ASN A 77 48.72 -22.69 28.25
C ASN A 77 48.36 -22.28 26.81
N GLY A 78 47.07 -21.98 26.54
CA GLY A 78 46.56 -21.69 25.21
C GLY A 78 46.13 -22.93 24.43
N ASP A 79 46.16 -24.12 25.03
CA ASP A 79 45.76 -25.36 24.37
C ASP A 79 44.24 -25.48 24.31
N GLU A 80 43.70 -25.91 23.18
CA GLU A 80 42.26 -26.06 22.98
C GLU A 80 41.71 -27.26 23.79
N ILE A 81 40.71 -26.99 24.64
CA ILE A 81 40.01 -28.00 25.42
C ILE A 81 39.01 -28.72 24.52
N LYS A 82 39.25 -30.00 24.25
CA LYS A 82 38.33 -30.82 23.44
C LYS A 82 37.07 -31.19 24.23
N LYS A 83 35.90 -30.98 23.61
CA LYS A 83 34.56 -31.25 24.17
C LYS A 83 34.30 -30.50 25.50
N PRO A 84 34.43 -29.17 25.53
CA PRO A 84 34.19 -28.39 26.74
C PRO A 84 32.72 -28.50 27.18
N ARG A 85 32.47 -28.40 28.48
CA ARG A 85 31.10 -28.34 29.02
C ARG A 85 30.57 -26.91 28.92
N LEU A 86 29.85 -26.63 27.85
CA LEU A 86 29.30 -25.31 27.57
C LEU A 86 27.90 -25.14 28.16
N SER A 87 27.63 -23.93 28.64
CA SER A 87 26.30 -23.46 29.00
C SER A 87 25.99 -22.23 28.16
N TRP A 88 24.87 -22.26 27.42
CA TRP A 88 24.42 -21.17 26.56
C TRP A 88 23.21 -20.48 27.19
N LYS A 89 23.14 -19.16 27.09
CA LYS A 89 22.02 -18.37 27.58
C LYS A 89 21.73 -17.21 26.63
N SER A 90 20.46 -17.00 26.31
CA SER A 90 19.99 -15.79 25.65
C SER A 90 19.59 -14.74 26.69
N LYS A 91 20.00 -13.50 26.50
CA LYS A 91 19.55 -12.36 27.33
C LYS A 91 18.05 -12.10 27.15
N ASN A 92 17.55 -12.16 25.92
CA ASN A 92 16.13 -12.01 25.61
C ASN A 92 15.65 -13.18 24.74
N SER A 93 15.09 -14.21 25.39
CA SER A 93 14.54 -15.38 24.71
C SER A 93 13.27 -15.12 23.90
N LYS A 94 12.66 -13.92 24.01
CA LYS A 94 11.56 -13.52 23.12
C LYS A 94 12.06 -13.10 21.74
N VAL A 95 13.29 -12.59 21.64
CA VAL A 95 13.95 -12.21 20.37
C VAL A 95 14.61 -13.42 19.73
N ALA A 96 15.48 -14.12 20.47
CA ALA A 96 16.09 -15.36 20.00
C ALA A 96 16.38 -16.33 21.16
N THR A 97 16.19 -17.63 20.91
CA THR A 97 16.57 -18.70 21.85
C THR A 97 17.87 -19.35 21.40
N VAL A 98 18.60 -19.98 22.34
CA VAL A 98 19.82 -20.75 22.03
C VAL A 98 19.72 -22.13 22.67
N ALA A 99 19.98 -23.18 21.88
CA ALA A 99 20.01 -24.56 22.35
C ALA A 99 21.37 -24.92 22.99
N LYS A 100 21.45 -26.08 23.65
CA LYS A 100 22.67 -26.55 24.33
C LYS A 100 23.87 -26.73 23.40
N ASN A 101 23.62 -26.95 22.11
CA ASN A 101 24.64 -27.08 21.07
C ASN A 101 24.98 -25.74 20.39
N GLY A 102 24.52 -24.60 20.91
CA GLY A 102 24.78 -23.28 20.30
C GLY A 102 23.88 -22.94 19.11
N LEU A 103 22.87 -23.76 18.78
CA LEU A 103 21.92 -23.44 17.72
C LEU A 103 20.96 -22.36 18.20
N VAL A 104 21.06 -21.17 17.62
CA VAL A 104 20.18 -20.03 17.85
C VAL A 104 18.96 -20.14 16.94
N LYS A 105 17.76 -19.92 17.48
CA LYS A 105 16.51 -19.81 16.73
C LYS A 105 15.92 -18.41 16.91
N ALA A 106 15.71 -17.72 15.79
CA ALA A 106 15.11 -16.39 15.73
C ALA A 106 13.60 -16.44 15.95
N ILE A 107 13.07 -15.59 16.81
CA ILE A 107 11.66 -15.61 17.24
C ILE A 107 10.94 -14.30 16.90
N SER A 108 11.52 -13.15 17.24
CA SER A 108 10.96 -11.84 16.93
C SER A 108 12.05 -10.87 16.52
N ALA A 109 11.72 -9.88 15.70
CA ALA A 109 12.65 -8.82 15.32
C ALA A 109 13.24 -8.12 16.56
N GLY A 110 14.47 -7.64 16.42
CA GLY A 110 15.20 -6.93 17.46
C GLY A 110 16.58 -7.54 17.70
N GLU A 111 17.21 -7.12 18.79
CA GLU A 111 18.58 -7.51 19.12
C GLU A 111 18.62 -8.25 20.46
N THR A 112 19.41 -9.32 20.55
CA THR A 112 19.70 -9.99 21.82
C THR A 112 21.13 -10.48 21.91
N THR A 113 21.72 -10.38 23.09
CA THR A 113 23.02 -10.97 23.41
C THR A 113 22.86 -12.45 23.74
N ILE A 114 23.72 -13.29 23.17
CA ILE A 114 23.89 -14.70 23.54
C ILE A 114 25.21 -14.85 24.29
N THR A 115 25.13 -15.38 25.50
CA THR A 115 26.29 -15.64 26.37
C THR A 115 26.59 -17.14 26.36
N VAL A 116 27.86 -17.50 26.11
CA VAL A 116 28.39 -18.84 26.36
C VAL A 116 29.26 -18.82 27.61
N THR A 117 29.18 -19.86 28.42
CA THR A 117 29.97 -20.01 29.65
C THR A 117 30.61 -21.39 29.71
N CYS A 118 31.89 -21.45 30.07
CA CYS A 118 32.61 -22.68 30.38
C CYS A 118 33.28 -22.53 31.75
N GLY A 119 32.72 -23.14 32.79
CA GLY A 119 33.20 -22.94 34.16
C GLY A 119 32.97 -21.51 34.65
N LYS A 120 34.05 -20.75 34.88
CA LYS A 120 34.01 -19.36 35.37
C LYS A 120 34.24 -18.31 34.28
N VAL A 121 34.55 -18.74 33.06
CA VAL A 121 34.81 -17.83 31.93
C VAL A 121 33.60 -17.80 31.00
N SER A 122 33.34 -16.63 30.41
CA SER A 122 32.21 -16.40 29.51
C SER A 122 32.60 -15.51 28.34
N SER A 123 31.86 -15.64 27.25
CA SER A 123 31.95 -14.78 26.07
C SER A 123 30.55 -14.50 25.53
N GLU A 124 30.41 -13.39 24.81
CA GLU A 124 29.12 -12.89 24.35
C GLU A 124 29.16 -12.54 22.86
N ILE A 125 28.06 -12.80 22.18
CA ILE A 125 27.82 -12.36 20.81
C ILE A 125 26.45 -11.71 20.70
N VAL A 126 26.37 -10.60 19.99
CA VAL A 126 25.11 -9.91 19.70
C VAL A 126 24.50 -10.54 18.46
N VAL A 127 23.24 -10.99 18.56
CA VAL A 127 22.47 -11.53 17.44
C VAL A 127 21.36 -10.54 17.09
N GLN A 128 21.34 -10.12 15.83
CA GLN A 128 20.30 -9.26 15.27
C GLN A 128 19.27 -10.11 14.52
N VAL A 129 18.01 -10.01 14.92
CA VAL A 129 16.89 -10.66 14.24
C VAL A 129 16.18 -9.64 13.38
N LYS A 130 16.14 -9.85 12.06
CA LYS A 130 15.41 -8.98 11.12
C LYS A 130 14.06 -9.61 10.74
N ASP A 131 13.01 -8.79 10.67
CA ASP A 131 11.78 -9.16 9.97
C ASP A 131 11.99 -8.88 8.47
N PRO A 132 12.02 -9.89 7.58
CA PRO A 132 12.21 -9.67 6.15
C PRO A 132 11.02 -8.93 5.50
N TYR A 133 9.93 -8.73 6.23
CA TYR A 133 8.77 -7.96 5.79
C TYR A 133 8.57 -6.69 6.62
N ALA A 134 9.61 -6.19 7.30
CA ALA A 134 9.55 -4.88 7.96
C ALA A 134 9.26 -3.79 6.92
N ILE A 135 8.37 -2.86 7.25
CA ILE A 135 7.95 -1.76 6.38
C ILE A 135 8.37 -0.46 7.05
N ASP A 136 9.04 0.39 6.29
CA ASP A 136 9.46 1.74 6.70
C ASP A 136 8.59 2.81 6.03
N SER A 137 8.21 2.60 4.76
CA SER A 137 7.37 3.53 4.02
C SER A 137 6.34 2.82 3.13
N LEU A 138 5.27 3.56 2.80
CA LEU A 138 4.23 3.14 1.86
C LEU A 138 4.14 4.16 0.73
N GLU A 139 3.77 3.71 -0.46
CA GLU A 139 3.47 4.55 -1.61
C GLU A 139 2.12 4.11 -2.20
N ILE A 140 1.13 5.01 -2.18
CA ILE A 140 -0.12 4.78 -2.91
C ILE A 140 0.16 5.12 -4.38
N GLN A 141 -0.02 4.15 -5.27
CA GLN A 141 0.16 4.37 -6.70
C GLN A 141 -0.95 5.27 -7.23
N GLU A 142 -0.59 6.22 -8.09
CA GLU A 142 -1.55 7.11 -8.75
C GLU A 142 -2.52 6.27 -9.60
N PRO A 143 -3.84 6.41 -9.42
CA PRO A 143 -4.83 5.65 -10.18
C PRO A 143 -4.87 6.08 -11.65
N GLU A 144 -5.14 5.14 -12.56
CA GLU A 144 -5.21 5.41 -14.01
C GLU A 144 -6.27 6.46 -14.37
N ASP A 145 -7.38 6.49 -13.65
CA ASP A 145 -8.48 7.45 -13.83
C ASP A 145 -8.21 8.82 -13.18
N GLY A 146 -7.05 9.02 -12.55
CA GLY A 146 -6.69 10.24 -11.82
C GLY A 146 -7.35 10.38 -10.45
N THR A 147 -7.12 11.52 -9.79
CA THR A 147 -7.60 11.81 -8.42
C THR A 147 -8.91 12.60 -8.37
N GLU A 148 -9.47 12.97 -9.52
CA GLU A 148 -10.78 13.60 -9.63
C GLU A 148 -11.81 12.58 -10.14
N LEU A 149 -12.90 12.40 -9.39
CA LEU A 149 -13.89 11.36 -9.66
C LEU A 149 -15.28 11.95 -9.81
N ASN A 150 -16.03 11.49 -10.80
CA ASN A 150 -17.47 11.76 -10.86
C ASN A 150 -18.22 10.97 -9.78
N VAL A 151 -19.33 11.51 -9.26
CA VAL A 151 -20.25 10.73 -8.40
C VAL A 151 -20.64 9.42 -9.09
N ASN A 152 -20.68 8.33 -8.31
CA ASN A 152 -20.86 6.95 -8.77
C ASN A 152 -19.67 6.33 -9.53
N GLN A 153 -18.57 7.05 -9.77
CA GLN A 153 -17.35 6.42 -10.28
C GLN A 153 -16.73 5.51 -9.20
N THR A 154 -16.00 4.50 -9.65
CA THR A 154 -15.22 3.61 -8.78
C THR A 154 -13.81 3.50 -9.31
N ILE A 155 -12.82 3.64 -8.44
CA ILE A 155 -11.41 3.36 -8.75
C ILE A 155 -10.87 2.30 -7.80
N THR A 156 -9.73 1.71 -8.16
CA THR A 156 -9.00 0.79 -7.26
C THR A 156 -7.63 1.38 -6.97
N LEU A 157 -7.30 1.53 -5.70
CA LEU A 157 -5.98 1.97 -5.27
C LEU A 157 -5.06 0.76 -5.03
N SER A 158 -3.79 0.90 -5.40
CA SER A 158 -2.75 -0.07 -5.06
C SER A 158 -1.65 0.61 -4.23
N VAL A 159 -0.97 -0.17 -3.39
CA VAL A 159 0.07 0.31 -2.48
C VAL A 159 1.31 -0.53 -2.66
N LEU A 160 2.45 0.15 -2.81
CA LEU A 160 3.78 -0.43 -2.66
C LEU A 160 4.30 -0.14 -1.24
N ALA A 161 5.11 -1.06 -0.72
CA ALA A 161 5.73 -0.94 0.60
C ALA A 161 7.23 -1.11 0.45
N TYR A 162 8.01 -0.33 1.21
CA TYR A 162 9.47 -0.36 1.16
C TYR A 162 10.07 -0.54 2.55
N ASP A 163 11.21 -1.24 2.62
CA ASP A 163 12.00 -1.41 3.84
C ASP A 163 12.91 -0.21 4.14
N GLU A 164 13.66 -0.28 5.25
CA GLU A 164 14.60 0.77 5.69
C GLU A 164 15.72 1.06 4.67
N ASP A 165 16.01 0.09 3.80
CA ASP A 165 17.04 0.16 2.77
C ASP A 165 16.45 0.65 1.42
N GLY A 166 15.13 0.91 1.35
CA GLY A 166 14.41 1.35 0.17
C GLY A 166 14.04 0.25 -0.82
N ASN A 167 14.17 -1.03 -0.44
CA ASN A 167 13.77 -2.15 -1.29
C ASN A 167 12.28 -2.44 -1.15
N GLU A 168 11.63 -2.82 -2.25
CA GLU A 168 10.22 -3.21 -2.24
C GLU A 168 10.00 -4.48 -1.42
N VAL A 169 9.03 -4.43 -0.50
CA VAL A 169 8.60 -5.53 0.34
C VAL A 169 7.46 -6.27 -0.32
N ASP A 170 7.67 -7.54 -0.66
CA ASP A 170 6.63 -8.40 -1.22
C ASP A 170 5.56 -8.75 -0.16
N LEU A 171 4.50 -7.93 -0.12
CA LEU A 171 3.38 -8.08 0.81
C LEU A 171 2.65 -9.42 0.64
N SER A 172 2.69 -10.05 -0.55
CA SER A 172 2.00 -11.32 -0.82
C SER A 172 2.58 -12.50 -0.05
N LYS A 173 3.86 -12.40 0.34
CA LYS A 173 4.55 -13.39 1.19
C LYS A 173 4.47 -13.04 2.67
N SER A 174 3.99 -11.84 3.00
CA SER A 174 3.78 -11.38 4.36
C SER A 174 2.39 -11.78 4.88
N LYS A 175 2.16 -11.66 6.19
CA LYS A 175 0.81 -11.74 6.80
C LYS A 175 0.16 -10.37 7.00
N LYS A 176 0.84 -9.30 6.58
CA LYS A 176 0.42 -7.92 6.78
C LYS A 176 -0.72 -7.59 5.81
N LYS A 177 -1.63 -6.70 6.22
CA LYS A 177 -2.77 -6.25 5.41
C LYS A 177 -2.82 -4.74 5.42
N VAL A 178 -3.20 -4.17 4.30
CA VAL A 178 -3.48 -2.74 4.19
C VAL A 178 -4.82 -2.46 4.86
N ALA A 179 -4.81 -1.59 5.86
CA ALA A 179 -6.00 -0.98 6.42
C ALA A 179 -6.29 0.31 5.67
N TRP A 180 -7.41 0.35 4.95
CA TRP A 180 -7.88 1.51 4.21
C TRP A 180 -8.90 2.29 5.02
N THR A 181 -8.80 3.62 5.00
CA THR A 181 -9.78 4.51 5.62
C THR A 181 -10.03 5.74 4.75
N SER A 182 -11.20 6.35 4.91
CA SER A 182 -11.59 7.60 4.25
C SER A 182 -11.90 8.65 5.31
N SER A 183 -11.48 9.89 5.09
CA SER A 183 -11.80 11.01 5.99
C SER A 183 -13.30 11.35 6.01
N ASP A 184 -14.04 11.10 4.92
CA ASP A 184 -15.51 11.13 4.86
C ASP A 184 -16.05 10.05 3.92
N ALA A 185 -16.54 8.96 4.51
CA ALA A 185 -17.14 7.83 3.78
C ALA A 185 -18.46 8.16 3.05
N ASN A 186 -19.02 9.36 3.25
CA ASN A 186 -20.17 9.84 2.50
C ASN A 186 -19.79 10.64 1.25
N VAL A 187 -18.56 11.16 1.16
CA VAL A 187 -17.97 11.74 -0.07
C VAL A 187 -17.43 10.61 -0.93
N ALA A 188 -16.50 9.80 -0.38
CA ALA A 188 -16.03 8.57 -1.01
C ALA A 188 -15.78 7.48 0.04
N ALA A 189 -16.29 6.27 -0.20
CA ALA A 189 -16.03 5.12 0.67
C ALA A 189 -14.99 4.19 0.05
N VAL A 190 -14.06 3.72 0.88
CA VAL A 190 -13.05 2.74 0.49
C VAL A 190 -13.29 1.41 1.20
N ASP A 191 -13.16 0.28 0.49
CA ASP A 191 -13.27 -1.06 1.06
C ASP A 191 -11.90 -1.63 1.51
N ALA A 192 -11.92 -2.82 2.10
CA ALA A 192 -10.70 -3.49 2.58
C ALA A 192 -9.72 -3.94 1.46
N ARG A 193 -10.13 -3.86 0.19
CA ARG A 193 -9.30 -4.16 -0.99
C ARG A 193 -8.77 -2.90 -1.66
N GLY A 194 -9.12 -1.71 -1.18
CA GLY A 194 -8.73 -0.43 -1.78
C GLY A 194 -9.65 0.03 -2.91
N ASN A 195 -10.85 -0.56 -3.06
CA ASN A 195 -11.84 -0.07 -4.02
C ASN A 195 -12.52 1.17 -3.43
N VAL A 196 -12.39 2.31 -4.10
CA VAL A 196 -12.99 3.58 -3.69
C VAL A 196 -14.22 3.86 -4.55
N LYS A 197 -15.37 4.07 -3.90
CA LYS A 197 -16.62 4.47 -4.54
C LYS A 197 -16.94 5.92 -4.21
N ALA A 198 -16.97 6.78 -5.23
CA ALA A 198 -17.42 8.16 -5.12
C ALA A 198 -18.95 8.22 -4.93
N LYS A 199 -19.42 9.01 -3.96
CA LYS A 199 -20.83 9.05 -3.54
C LYS A 199 -21.44 10.45 -3.57
N ARG A 200 -20.67 11.47 -3.23
CA ARG A 200 -21.13 12.86 -3.16
C ARG A 200 -19.95 13.78 -3.47
N ALA A 201 -20.22 14.91 -4.11
CA ALA A 201 -19.23 15.94 -4.35
C ALA A 201 -18.54 16.40 -3.05
N GLY A 202 -17.25 16.74 -3.18
CA GLY A 202 -16.38 17.24 -2.11
C GLY A 202 -14.99 16.61 -2.13
N ASP A 203 -14.09 17.18 -1.34
CA ASP A 203 -12.73 16.66 -1.17
C ASP A 203 -12.69 15.60 -0.05
N VAL A 204 -11.87 14.58 -0.25
CA VAL A 204 -11.70 13.48 0.69
C VAL A 204 -10.30 12.90 0.63
N THR A 205 -9.75 12.54 1.80
CA THR A 205 -8.43 11.91 1.90
C THR A 205 -8.61 10.43 2.18
N ILE A 206 -8.01 9.59 1.34
CA ILE A 206 -7.92 8.14 1.54
C ILE A 206 -6.58 7.81 2.19
N THR A 207 -6.59 7.06 3.28
CA THR A 207 -5.37 6.64 3.99
C THR A 207 -5.17 5.14 3.84
N ALA A 208 -3.97 4.74 3.39
CA ALA A 208 -3.46 3.39 3.48
C ALA A 208 -2.57 3.27 4.72
N LYS A 209 -2.77 2.21 5.52
CA LYS A 209 -1.97 1.95 6.71
C LYS A 209 -1.58 0.47 6.82
N ILE A 210 -0.32 0.19 7.12
CA ILE A 210 0.16 -1.14 7.49
C ILE A 210 0.93 -1.00 8.81
N ASP A 211 0.47 -1.70 9.84
CA ASP A 211 0.96 -1.55 11.22
C ASP A 211 0.91 -0.08 11.66
N ASP A 212 2.05 0.60 11.85
CA ASP A 212 2.13 2.01 12.24
C ASP A 212 2.57 2.95 11.10
N VAL A 213 2.83 2.40 9.91
CA VAL A 213 3.23 3.17 8.72
C VAL A 213 1.99 3.50 7.90
N SER A 214 1.84 4.76 7.50
CA SER A 214 0.71 5.21 6.69
C SER A 214 1.13 6.18 5.60
N ASN A 215 0.37 6.20 4.51
CA ASN A 215 0.41 7.23 3.49
C ASN A 215 -1.04 7.60 3.09
N THR A 216 -1.21 8.78 2.50
CA THR A 216 -2.49 9.39 2.17
C THR A 216 -2.55 9.80 0.71
N LEU A 217 -3.73 9.71 0.11
CA LEU A 217 -4.04 10.22 -1.22
C LEU A 217 -5.29 11.10 -1.12
N ASP A 218 -5.19 12.34 -1.57
CA ASP A 218 -6.33 13.25 -1.67
C ASP A 218 -7.07 12.99 -2.98
N LEU A 219 -8.40 12.97 -2.89
CA LEU A 219 -9.33 12.82 -4.01
C LEU A 219 -10.34 13.96 -3.98
N THR A 220 -10.74 14.41 -5.16
CA THR A 220 -11.85 15.35 -5.32
C THR A 220 -12.99 14.61 -6.00
N VAL A 221 -14.16 14.56 -5.37
CA VAL A 221 -15.37 14.06 -6.02
C VAL A 221 -16.11 15.25 -6.58
N VAL A 222 -16.41 15.22 -7.87
CA VAL A 222 -17.25 16.18 -8.56
C VAL A 222 -18.60 15.54 -8.86
N ASP A 223 -19.65 16.35 -8.78
CA ASP A 223 -20.98 15.96 -9.21
C ASP A 223 -21.39 16.91 -10.33
N PRO A 224 -21.24 16.52 -11.62
CA PRO A 224 -21.65 17.37 -12.73
C PRO A 224 -23.17 17.64 -12.72
N ASN A 225 -23.94 16.88 -11.93
CA ASN A 225 -25.38 17.00 -11.79
C ASN A 225 -25.80 17.67 -10.48
N SER A 226 -24.86 18.21 -9.67
CA SER A 226 -25.20 18.85 -8.40
C SER A 226 -25.92 20.16 -8.66
N SER A 227 -27.25 20.06 -8.85
CA SER A 227 -28.25 21.10 -8.91
C SER A 227 -27.72 22.48 -9.35
N SER A 228 -27.15 22.55 -10.55
CA SER A 228 -27.05 23.82 -11.26
C SER A 228 -28.48 24.30 -11.55
N THR A 229 -28.82 25.52 -11.14
CA THR A 229 -30.06 26.13 -11.59
C THR A 229 -29.95 26.32 -13.10
N VAL A 230 -30.90 25.79 -13.86
CA VAL A 230 -31.00 26.10 -15.29
C VAL A 230 -31.36 27.58 -15.38
N GLU A 231 -30.47 28.38 -15.94
CA GLU A 231 -30.69 29.80 -16.20
C GLU A 231 -30.99 30.04 -17.69
N GLU A 232 -30.47 29.20 -18.58
CA GLU A 232 -30.70 29.28 -20.02
C GLU A 232 -30.99 27.91 -20.64
N LEU A 233 -31.83 27.91 -21.68
CA LEU A 233 -32.11 26.75 -22.52
C LEU A 233 -31.90 27.13 -23.98
N GLU A 234 -31.39 26.20 -24.76
CA GLU A 234 -31.24 26.30 -26.21
C GLU A 234 -31.83 25.05 -26.87
N ILE A 235 -32.54 25.23 -27.98
CA ILE A 235 -32.93 24.11 -28.86
C ILE A 235 -31.95 24.15 -30.02
N GLU A 236 -31.16 23.09 -30.19
CA GLU A 236 -30.28 22.98 -31.36
C GLU A 236 -31.12 22.89 -32.64
N GLU A 237 -30.70 23.62 -33.66
CA GLU A 237 -31.32 23.54 -34.97
C GLU A 237 -31.16 22.10 -35.52
N PRO A 238 -32.25 21.42 -35.88
CA PRO A 238 -32.18 20.03 -36.31
C PRO A 238 -31.47 19.89 -37.66
N GLU A 239 -30.81 18.76 -37.90
CA GLU A 239 -30.09 18.49 -39.16
C GLU A 239 -30.99 18.58 -40.41
N ASP A 240 -32.27 18.21 -40.26
CA ASP A 240 -33.28 18.27 -41.32
C ASP A 240 -33.79 19.71 -41.59
N GLY A 241 -33.33 20.69 -40.81
CA GLY A 241 -33.75 22.10 -40.88
C GLY A 241 -35.10 22.39 -40.23
N THR A 242 -35.52 23.65 -40.32
CA THR A 242 -36.76 24.17 -39.71
C THR A 242 -37.94 24.25 -40.68
N GLU A 243 -37.72 23.95 -41.96
CA GLU A 243 -38.76 23.85 -42.98
C GLU A 243 -39.00 22.38 -43.34
N LEU A 244 -40.22 21.90 -43.10
CA LEU A 244 -40.57 20.49 -43.18
C LEU A 244 -41.84 20.28 -44.00
N GLU A 245 -41.97 19.12 -44.64
CA GLU A 245 -43.20 18.72 -45.30
C GLU A 245 -44.21 18.10 -44.31
N PRO A 246 -45.51 18.04 -44.63
CA PRO A 246 -46.48 17.29 -43.83
C PRO A 246 -46.10 15.81 -43.66
N LYS A 247 -46.33 15.27 -42.46
CA LYS A 247 -46.05 13.87 -42.04
C LYS A 247 -44.56 13.54 -41.88
N GLN A 248 -43.69 14.55 -41.85
CA GLN A 248 -42.30 14.37 -41.47
C GLN A 248 -42.13 14.32 -39.95
N THR A 249 -40.97 13.85 -39.54
CA THR A 249 -40.59 13.71 -38.13
C THR A 249 -39.17 14.20 -37.95
N VAL A 250 -38.98 15.03 -36.92
CA VAL A 250 -37.67 15.54 -36.51
C VAL A 250 -37.50 15.37 -35.01
N TYR A 251 -36.27 15.15 -34.55
CA TYR A 251 -35.94 15.08 -33.13
C TYR A 251 -35.22 16.36 -32.73
N LEU A 252 -35.72 17.01 -31.67
CA LEU A 252 -35.09 18.21 -31.13
C LEU A 252 -34.16 17.84 -29.98
N HIS A 253 -32.97 18.43 -29.98
CA HIS A 253 -32.03 18.34 -28.87
C HIS A 253 -32.04 19.66 -28.09
N VAL A 254 -31.98 19.58 -26.76
CA VAL A 254 -32.02 20.74 -25.85
C VAL A 254 -30.75 20.75 -25.04
N ILE A 255 -30.09 21.90 -25.04
CA ILE A 255 -28.93 22.19 -24.18
C ILE A 255 -29.40 23.11 -23.06
N ALA A 256 -28.91 22.88 -21.85
CA ALA A 256 -29.16 23.72 -20.69
C ALA A 256 -27.85 24.33 -20.19
N TYR A 257 -27.88 25.57 -19.75
CA TYR A 257 -26.72 26.26 -19.17
C TYR A 257 -27.03 26.81 -17.78
N ASP A 258 -26.00 26.87 -16.94
CA ASP A 258 -26.07 27.44 -15.59
C ASP A 258 -25.84 28.96 -15.56
N GLU A 259 -25.78 29.55 -14.37
CA GLU A 259 -25.54 31.00 -14.19
C GLU A 259 -24.18 31.50 -14.70
N ASN A 260 -23.21 30.60 -14.85
CA ASN A 260 -21.87 30.89 -15.36
C ASN A 260 -21.76 30.68 -16.88
N GLY A 261 -22.82 30.13 -17.51
CA GLY A 261 -22.83 29.76 -18.92
C GLY A 261 -22.19 28.39 -19.19
N ASP A 262 -21.96 27.57 -18.15
CA ASP A 262 -21.47 26.21 -18.31
C ASP A 262 -22.63 25.27 -18.66
N GLU A 263 -22.39 24.36 -19.61
CA GLU A 263 -23.39 23.36 -20.03
C GLU A 263 -23.71 22.39 -18.89
N ILE A 264 -25.00 22.16 -18.66
CA ILE A 264 -25.53 21.21 -17.68
C ILE A 264 -25.89 19.91 -18.40
N ASP A 265 -25.19 18.82 -18.07
CA ASP A 265 -25.61 17.48 -18.50
C ASP A 265 -26.93 17.09 -17.82
N LEU A 266 -28.03 17.11 -18.56
CA LEU A 266 -29.36 16.79 -18.03
C LEU A 266 -29.55 15.29 -17.73
N SER A 267 -28.73 14.39 -18.28
CA SER A 267 -28.96 12.93 -18.27
C SER A 267 -28.88 12.30 -16.87
N GLY A 268 -28.16 12.93 -15.95
CA GLY A 268 -28.02 12.51 -14.55
C GLY A 268 -28.82 13.35 -13.55
N THR A 269 -29.57 14.36 -14.02
CA THR A 269 -30.33 15.27 -13.15
C THR A 269 -31.76 14.78 -12.89
N ASN A 270 -32.42 15.40 -11.92
CA ASN A 270 -33.88 15.27 -11.74
C ASN A 270 -34.69 16.29 -12.56
N GLN A 271 -34.00 17.14 -13.33
CA GLN A 271 -34.60 18.17 -14.15
C GLN A 271 -35.20 17.53 -15.40
N LYS A 272 -36.44 17.89 -15.74
CA LYS A 272 -37.18 17.30 -16.87
C LYS A 272 -37.58 18.37 -17.85
N VAL A 273 -37.23 18.16 -19.11
CA VAL A 273 -37.74 18.97 -20.22
C VAL A 273 -39.22 18.66 -20.42
N THR A 274 -40.02 19.71 -20.44
CA THR A 274 -41.44 19.67 -20.82
C THR A 274 -41.60 20.35 -22.17
N TRP A 275 -42.27 19.66 -23.08
CA TRP A 275 -42.45 20.11 -24.46
C TRP A 275 -43.88 20.57 -24.72
N SER A 276 -44.05 21.60 -25.54
CA SER A 276 -45.36 22.04 -26.02
C SER A 276 -45.30 22.59 -27.45
N THR A 277 -46.44 22.58 -28.13
CA THR A 277 -46.63 23.14 -29.48
C THR A 277 -47.66 24.26 -29.41
N SER A 278 -47.40 25.36 -30.12
CA SER A 278 -48.36 26.46 -30.27
C SER A 278 -49.60 26.08 -31.07
N ASN A 279 -49.50 25.08 -31.96
CA ASN A 279 -50.60 24.63 -32.80
C ASN A 279 -50.55 23.11 -33.09
N PRO A 280 -51.24 22.26 -32.29
CA PRO A 280 -51.29 20.82 -32.49
C PRO A 280 -51.89 20.33 -33.81
N SER A 281 -52.57 21.20 -34.56
CA SER A 281 -53.10 20.90 -35.89
C SER A 281 -52.01 20.95 -36.96
N VAL A 282 -50.97 21.79 -36.78
CA VAL A 282 -49.82 21.93 -37.69
C VAL A 282 -48.72 20.94 -37.33
N ALA A 283 -48.32 20.86 -36.05
CA ALA A 283 -47.34 19.87 -35.57
C ALA A 283 -47.58 19.48 -34.12
N THR A 284 -47.21 18.26 -33.75
CA THR A 284 -47.22 17.76 -32.36
C THR A 284 -45.82 17.38 -31.90
N VAL A 285 -45.53 17.54 -30.61
CA VAL A 285 -44.27 17.13 -29.98
C VAL A 285 -44.56 16.17 -28.82
N ASP A 286 -43.77 15.11 -28.67
CA ASP A 286 -43.88 14.17 -27.54
C ASP A 286 -42.92 14.51 -26.39
N SER A 287 -42.93 13.70 -25.33
CA SER A 287 -42.10 13.92 -24.13
C SER A 287 -40.60 13.78 -24.37
N ASN A 288 -40.19 13.18 -25.49
CA ASN A 288 -38.80 12.96 -25.86
C ASN A 288 -38.32 13.96 -26.91
N GLY A 289 -39.09 15.04 -27.17
CA GLY A 289 -38.73 16.05 -28.17
C GLY A 289 -38.93 15.60 -29.62
N LYS A 290 -39.65 14.50 -29.87
CA LYS A 290 -39.98 14.07 -31.22
C LYS A 290 -41.15 14.90 -31.75
N VAL A 291 -40.89 15.68 -32.80
CA VAL A 291 -41.89 16.49 -33.48
C VAL A 291 -42.44 15.72 -34.70
N THR A 292 -43.74 15.79 -34.94
CA THR A 292 -44.40 15.24 -36.12
C THR A 292 -45.30 16.31 -36.74
N THR A 293 -45.02 16.66 -38.00
CA THR A 293 -45.79 17.64 -38.78
C THR A 293 -47.07 17.01 -39.34
N LYS A 294 -48.13 17.79 -39.51
CA LYS A 294 -49.46 17.32 -39.91
C LYS A 294 -50.05 18.07 -41.09
N SER A 295 -49.98 19.40 -41.08
CA SER A 295 -50.54 20.26 -42.13
C SER A 295 -49.73 21.53 -42.29
N VAL A 296 -49.83 22.16 -43.47
CA VAL A 296 -49.16 23.43 -43.78
C VAL A 296 -49.48 24.52 -42.74
N GLY A 297 -48.47 25.31 -42.39
CA GLY A 297 -48.55 26.45 -41.48
C GLY A 297 -47.31 26.61 -40.61
N ASP A 298 -47.24 27.74 -39.93
CA ASP A 298 -46.16 28.05 -38.99
C ASP A 298 -46.51 27.53 -37.59
N VAL A 299 -45.52 27.00 -36.88
CA VAL A 299 -45.69 26.49 -35.51
C VAL A 299 -44.43 26.68 -34.69
N THR A 300 -44.57 27.28 -33.52
CA THR A 300 -43.51 27.32 -32.51
C THR A 300 -43.59 26.08 -31.61
N ILE A 301 -42.45 25.39 -31.44
CA ILE A 301 -42.23 24.35 -30.43
C ILE A 301 -41.48 24.96 -29.25
N THR A 302 -41.90 24.65 -28.03
CA THR A 302 -41.31 25.18 -26.79
C THR A 302 -40.79 24.05 -25.93
N ALA A 303 -39.52 24.12 -25.53
CA ALA A 303 -38.91 23.33 -24.47
C ALA A 303 -38.90 24.13 -23.16
N LYS A 304 -39.13 23.46 -22.03
CA LYS A 304 -39.19 24.13 -20.72
C LYS A 304 -38.63 23.26 -19.59
N ILE A 305 -37.78 23.84 -18.75
CA ILE A 305 -37.34 23.29 -17.46
C ILE A 305 -37.63 24.33 -16.38
N GLY A 306 -38.42 23.98 -15.37
CA GLY A 306 -38.79 24.93 -14.31
C GLY A 306 -39.52 26.15 -14.87
N ASN A 307 -38.89 27.32 -14.86
CA ASN A 307 -39.41 28.57 -15.46
C ASN A 307 -38.66 29.01 -16.72
N VAL A 308 -37.55 28.36 -17.06
CA VAL A 308 -36.74 28.69 -18.24
C VAL A 308 -37.31 27.99 -19.47
N THR A 309 -37.31 28.69 -20.61
CA THR A 309 -37.90 28.21 -21.86
C THR A 309 -37.01 28.51 -23.05
N ALA A 310 -36.96 27.58 -24.00
CA ALA A 310 -36.42 27.79 -25.34
C ALA A 310 -37.52 27.54 -26.38
N THR A 311 -37.44 28.23 -27.52
CA THR A 311 -38.43 28.11 -28.60
C THR A 311 -37.74 27.90 -29.94
N LEU A 312 -38.32 27.03 -30.77
CA LEU A 312 -37.93 26.81 -32.15
C LEU A 312 -39.16 27.00 -33.04
N ASP A 313 -39.07 27.88 -34.03
CA ASP A 313 -40.11 28.05 -35.04
C ASP A 313 -39.90 27.05 -36.17
N LEU A 314 -40.97 26.38 -36.56
CA LEU A 314 -41.01 25.45 -37.69
C LEU A 314 -42.01 25.96 -38.73
N ILE A 315 -41.64 25.82 -40.00
CA ILE A 315 -42.52 26.10 -41.13
C ILE A 315 -42.88 24.76 -41.76
N VAL A 316 -44.18 24.47 -41.84
CA VAL A 316 -44.66 23.31 -42.61
C VAL A 316 -45.16 23.82 -43.95
N SER A 317 -44.49 23.47 -45.04
CA SER A 317 -44.85 23.86 -46.41
C SER A 317 -45.00 22.63 -47.29
N ASN A 318 -45.68 22.76 -48.42
CA ASN A 318 -45.59 21.74 -49.47
C ASN A 318 -44.40 22.13 -50.35
N ASP A 319 -43.59 21.17 -50.76
CA ASP A 319 -42.47 21.41 -51.67
C ASP A 319 -42.97 22.03 -52.98
N ASP A 320 -42.61 23.30 -53.21
CA ASP A 320 -42.93 24.06 -54.41
C ASP A 320 -41.71 24.11 -55.35
N ASP A 321 -41.00 22.98 -55.59
CA ASP A 321 -40.15 22.86 -56.80
C ASP A 321 -39.91 21.42 -57.30
N SER A 322 -40.92 20.81 -57.91
CA SER A 322 -40.63 19.96 -59.08
C SER A 322 -40.54 20.86 -60.32
N GLY A 323 -39.43 21.58 -60.43
CA GLY A 323 -39.03 22.32 -61.61
C GLY A 323 -38.90 21.39 -62.80
N VAL A 324 -40.01 21.18 -63.51
CA VAL A 324 -40.05 20.52 -64.80
C VAL A 324 -39.44 21.48 -65.82
N TYR A 325 -38.14 21.38 -66.08
CA TYR A 325 -37.58 21.83 -67.34
C TYR A 325 -37.86 20.75 -68.40
N VAL A 326 -38.96 20.89 -69.15
CA VAL A 326 -39.17 20.17 -70.42
C VAL A 326 -38.36 20.83 -71.52
#